data_AF-A0A1F8B336-F1
#
_entry.id   AF-A0A1F8B336-F1
#
_cell.length_a   1.000
_cell.length_b   1.000
_cell.length_c   1.000
_cell.angle_alpha   90.00
_cell.angle_beta   90.00
_cell.angle_gamma   90.00
#
_symmetry.space_group_name_H-M   'P 1'
#
loop_
_entity.id
_entity.type
_entity.pdbx_description
1 polymer ?
#
loop_
_entity_poly.entity_id
_entity_poly.type
_entity_poly.pdbx_seq_one_letter_code
_entity_poly.pdbx_strand_id
1 'polypeptide(L)'
;MFAQFKQILGALENSTADIIFFCEADILYHPSHFDFVPPNPKTYYYNVNVWKVRWTDGHALKVDDLKQLSGFCGYRDFLIKHYKKRVEIVEQRIKDMEAKGIPIENQGVSRHMGFEPGMHSEPRGVDDYPVELWQSEFPNIDIRHDRNISKNRWKKEDFQDQKYTAGWTESTADKIPGWEGFYSRLRKPTSTSPTKGAIYYTDNTLDEKIAKLVRDQLLKISHEKDISIVSATLKKMDFGVKNIHFPSLKKGYPAMFKQIMAALEHSTADIIFICEHDVLYHPSHFDFTPSDKNTFYYNQNVWFLRTSDGHALHYDVNQLSGLCGYREQLLAHFRERYEMILKEGFSRKMGFEPMTHGRIKWKNVFKLGIWKSSYPNIDIRHAGNVTGQRWHKSEFRNQKLLVNWIETDDEIPGWGKTKDLVKKLS
;
A
#
# COMPACT_ATOMS: atom_id res chain seq x y z
N MET A 1 -10.27 17.95 -26.21
CA MET A 1 -9.41 19.13 -26.36
C MET A 1 -10.21 20.42 -26.27
N PHE A 2 -11.22 20.64 -27.12
CA PHE A 2 -12.05 21.85 -27.00
C PHE A 2 -12.77 21.95 -25.64
N ALA A 3 -13.28 20.82 -25.14
CA ALA A 3 -13.86 20.74 -23.80
C ALA A 3 -12.86 21.15 -22.69
N GLN A 4 -11.57 20.84 -22.86
CA GLN A 4 -10.53 21.21 -21.89
C GLN A 4 -10.35 22.73 -21.83
N PHE A 5 -10.38 23.42 -22.97
CA PHE A 5 -10.30 24.89 -22.99
C PHE A 5 -11.50 25.54 -22.30
N LYS A 6 -12.71 24.99 -22.49
CA LYS A 6 -13.91 25.45 -21.76
C LYS A 6 -13.81 25.19 -20.26
N GLN A 7 -13.28 24.03 -19.85
CA GLN A 7 -13.04 23.71 -18.44
C GLN A 7 -12.03 24.67 -17.81
N ILE A 8 -10.91 24.94 -18.49
CA ILE A 8 -9.91 25.91 -18.05
C ILE A 8 -10.54 27.29 -17.91
N LEU A 9 -11.26 27.77 -18.93
CA LEU A 9 -11.92 29.07 -18.89
C LEU A 9 -12.91 29.16 -17.72
N GLY A 10 -13.75 28.13 -17.53
CA GLY A 10 -14.67 28.08 -16.41
C GLY A 10 -13.97 28.12 -15.05
N ALA A 11 -12.86 27.40 -14.89
CA ALA A 11 -12.06 27.45 -13.66
C ALA A 11 -11.43 28.83 -13.43
N LEU A 12 -10.90 29.47 -14.48
CA LEU A 12 -10.36 30.83 -14.41
C LEU A 12 -11.42 31.83 -13.98
N GLU A 13 -12.60 31.81 -14.61
CA GLU A 13 -13.70 32.72 -14.30
C GLU A 13 -14.23 32.57 -12.87
N ASN A 14 -14.17 31.36 -12.31
CA ASN A 14 -14.60 31.09 -10.93
C ASN A 14 -13.49 31.22 -9.87
N SER A 15 -12.23 31.34 -10.28
CA SER A 15 -11.12 31.61 -9.35
C SER A 15 -11.20 33.05 -8.83
N THR A 16 -10.79 33.26 -7.59
CA THR A 16 -10.63 34.59 -6.97
C THR A 16 -9.18 35.04 -6.85
N ALA A 17 -8.22 34.20 -7.25
CA ALA A 17 -6.80 34.51 -7.17
C ALA A 17 -6.34 35.36 -8.38
N ASP A 18 -5.43 36.30 -8.14
CA ASP A 18 -4.87 37.15 -9.20
C ASP A 18 -3.85 36.40 -10.07
N ILE A 19 -3.11 35.46 -9.48
CA ILE A 19 -2.11 34.62 -10.15
C ILE A 19 -2.62 33.18 -10.16
N ILE A 20 -2.61 32.55 -11.33
CA ILE A 20 -3.09 31.20 -11.52
C ILE A 20 -1.92 30.30 -11.94
N PHE A 21 -1.74 29.21 -11.19
CA PHE A 21 -0.87 28.10 -11.56
C PHE A 21 -1.70 26.95 -12.12
N PHE A 22 -1.26 26.39 -13.23
CA PHE A 22 -1.92 25.26 -13.86
C PHE A 22 -1.39 23.96 -13.27
N CYS A 23 -2.26 23.21 -12.61
CA CYS A 23 -1.93 21.93 -11.99
C CYS A 23 -2.57 20.76 -12.74
N GLU A 24 -1.79 19.74 -13.09
CA GLU A 24 -2.27 18.51 -13.74
C GLU A 24 -2.24 17.32 -12.76
N ALA A 25 -3.13 16.34 -12.98
CA ALA A 25 -3.35 15.24 -12.04
C ALA A 25 -2.21 14.20 -12.00
N ASP A 26 -1.38 14.16 -13.03
CA ASP A 26 -0.22 13.28 -13.19
C ASP A 26 1.11 13.97 -12.86
N ILE A 27 1.06 15.11 -12.15
CA ILE A 27 2.25 15.88 -11.77
C ILE A 27 2.34 16.01 -10.25
N LEU A 28 3.53 15.77 -9.71
CA LEU A 28 3.85 16.10 -8.32
C LEU A 28 4.53 17.47 -8.27
N TYR A 29 3.95 18.37 -7.48
CA TYR A 29 4.40 19.75 -7.36
C TYR A 29 5.18 19.94 -6.07
N HIS A 30 6.39 20.49 -6.17
CA HIS A 30 7.11 20.91 -4.97
C HIS A 30 6.58 22.27 -4.51
N PRO A 31 6.45 22.55 -3.19
CA PRO A 31 5.96 23.84 -2.70
C PRO A 31 6.66 25.06 -3.29
N SER A 32 7.97 24.96 -3.53
CA SER A 32 8.76 26.03 -4.19
C SER A 32 8.29 26.41 -5.59
N HIS A 33 7.41 25.62 -6.22
CA HIS A 33 6.75 25.99 -7.46
C HIS A 33 5.76 27.15 -7.27
N PHE A 34 5.16 27.27 -6.09
CA PHE A 34 4.13 28.28 -5.82
C PHE A 34 4.69 29.58 -5.22
N ASP A 35 5.99 29.62 -4.94
CA ASP A 35 6.68 30.82 -4.43
C ASP A 35 6.96 31.86 -5.53
N PHE A 36 6.76 31.51 -6.80
CA PHE A 36 7.02 32.40 -7.92
C PHE A 36 5.92 33.47 -8.08
N VAL A 37 6.32 34.73 -8.19
CA VAL A 37 5.42 35.85 -8.48
C VAL A 37 5.74 36.39 -9.87
N PRO A 38 4.86 36.23 -10.87
CA PRO A 38 5.06 36.75 -12.22
C PRO A 38 5.32 38.27 -12.22
N PRO A 39 6.47 38.76 -12.72
CA PRO A 39 6.82 40.18 -12.68
C PRO A 39 6.03 41.03 -13.67
N ASN A 40 5.48 40.44 -14.74
CA ASN A 40 4.72 41.17 -15.75
C ASN A 40 3.32 40.55 -15.97
N PRO A 41 2.23 41.34 -15.86
CA PRO A 41 0.86 40.84 -16.02
C PRO A 41 0.47 40.46 -17.45
N LYS A 42 1.29 40.75 -18.45
CA LYS A 42 1.04 40.43 -19.87
C LYS A 42 2.06 39.45 -20.46
N THR A 43 2.64 38.60 -19.60
CA THR A 43 3.63 37.59 -19.98
C THR A 43 3.16 36.22 -19.51
N TYR A 44 3.41 35.19 -20.33
CA TYR A 44 3.23 33.79 -19.98
C TYR A 44 4.48 33.24 -19.31
N TYR A 45 4.35 32.54 -18.19
CA TYR A 45 5.49 32.02 -17.44
C TYR A 45 5.45 30.51 -17.38
N TYR A 46 6.58 29.87 -17.70
CA TYR A 46 6.73 28.41 -17.60
C TYR A 46 7.85 28.04 -16.64
N ASN A 47 7.52 27.22 -15.63
CA ASN A 47 8.51 26.51 -14.85
C ASN A 47 9.13 25.41 -15.71
N VAL A 48 10.40 25.55 -16.07
CA VAL A 48 11.12 24.54 -16.86
C VAL A 48 11.91 23.56 -15.99
N ASN A 49 11.85 23.69 -14.66
CA ASN A 49 12.44 22.73 -13.74
C ASN A 49 11.49 21.53 -13.54
N VAL A 50 11.39 20.67 -14.57
CA VAL A 50 10.50 19.51 -14.57
C VAL A 50 11.28 18.25 -14.90
N TRP A 51 11.07 17.19 -14.11
CA TRP A 51 11.54 15.84 -14.41
C TRP A 51 10.38 14.96 -14.87
N LYS A 52 10.58 14.19 -15.93
CA LYS A 52 9.68 13.11 -16.32
C LYS A 52 10.10 11.83 -15.64
N VAL A 53 9.18 11.15 -14.97
CA VAL A 53 9.44 9.89 -14.28
C VAL A 53 8.58 8.78 -14.88
N ARG A 54 9.23 7.72 -15.36
CA ARG A 54 8.55 6.52 -15.85
C ARG A 54 8.03 5.72 -14.66
N TRP A 55 6.71 5.64 -14.53
CA TRP A 55 6.06 4.99 -13.39
C TRP A 55 6.42 3.51 -13.23
N THR A 56 6.74 2.81 -14.32
CA THR A 56 6.99 1.36 -14.31
C THR A 56 8.34 0.96 -13.73
N ASP A 57 9.34 1.83 -13.70
CA ASP A 57 10.68 1.48 -13.20
C ASP A 57 11.40 2.62 -12.45
N GLY A 58 10.81 3.81 -12.40
CA GLY A 58 11.37 4.96 -11.71
C GLY A 58 12.50 5.61 -12.49
N HIS A 59 12.68 5.24 -13.77
CA HIS A 59 13.62 5.95 -14.64
C HIS A 59 13.18 7.40 -14.79
N ALA A 60 14.09 8.33 -14.53
CA ALA A 60 13.82 9.77 -14.53
C ALA A 60 14.65 10.47 -15.59
N LEU A 61 14.04 11.44 -16.27
CA LEU A 61 14.63 12.20 -17.37
C LEU A 61 14.28 13.69 -17.24
N LYS A 62 15.27 14.56 -17.43
CA LYS A 62 15.11 16.01 -17.60
C LYS A 62 15.79 16.47 -18.89
N VAL A 63 15.20 17.47 -19.53
CA VAL A 63 15.79 18.23 -20.65
C VAL A 63 15.60 19.72 -20.37
N ASP A 64 16.40 20.56 -21.00
CA ASP A 64 16.27 22.01 -20.92
C ASP A 64 14.99 22.49 -21.61
N ASP A 65 14.49 23.65 -21.17
CA ASP A 65 13.42 24.40 -21.82
C ASP A 65 12.10 23.64 -22.03
N LEU A 66 11.85 22.62 -21.21
CA LEU A 66 10.61 21.83 -21.23
C LEU A 66 9.41 22.67 -20.75
N LYS A 67 8.73 23.32 -21.71
CA LYS A 67 7.50 24.07 -21.46
C LYS A 67 6.32 23.12 -21.55
N GLN A 68 5.60 22.98 -20.44
CA GLN A 68 4.38 22.16 -20.34
C GLN A 68 3.28 22.98 -19.66
N LEU A 69 2.03 22.72 -20.00
CA LEU A 69 0.89 23.38 -19.37
C LEU A 69 0.89 23.14 -17.84
N SER A 70 1.36 21.99 -17.37
CA SER A 70 1.56 21.69 -15.96
C SER A 70 2.58 22.58 -15.22
N GLY A 71 3.44 23.31 -15.93
CA GLY A 71 4.39 24.27 -15.33
C GLY A 71 3.98 25.73 -15.58
N PHE A 72 2.80 25.95 -16.13
CA PHE A 72 2.35 27.26 -16.61
C PHE A 72 1.71 28.10 -15.51
N CYS A 73 2.06 29.38 -15.45
CA CYS A 73 1.35 30.36 -14.63
C CYS A 73 1.23 31.73 -15.31
N GLY A 74 0.27 32.52 -14.84
CA GLY A 74 0.04 33.88 -15.32
C GLY A 74 -1.06 34.59 -14.54
N TYR A 75 -1.28 35.86 -14.85
CA TYR A 75 -2.34 36.64 -14.21
C TYR A 75 -3.71 36.23 -14.73
N ARG A 76 -4.67 36.04 -13.82
CA ARG A 76 -6.01 35.51 -14.09
C ARG A 76 -6.72 36.25 -15.22
N ASP A 77 -6.83 37.57 -15.14
CA ASP A 77 -7.59 38.37 -16.12
C ASP A 77 -6.99 38.27 -17.52
N PHE A 78 -5.66 38.21 -17.57
CA PHE A 78 -4.90 38.02 -18.80
C PHE A 78 -5.16 36.64 -19.40
N LEU A 79 -5.16 35.60 -18.58
CA LEU A 79 -5.48 34.23 -18.99
C LEU A 79 -6.94 34.08 -19.45
N ILE A 80 -7.90 34.72 -18.76
CA ILE A 80 -9.31 34.73 -19.18
C ILE A 80 -9.43 35.30 -20.59
N LYS A 81 -8.76 36.43 -20.88
CA LYS A 81 -8.76 37.04 -22.21
C LYS A 81 -8.21 36.08 -23.26
N HIS A 82 -7.08 35.42 -22.98
CA HIS A 82 -6.49 34.42 -23.88
C HIS A 82 -7.47 33.27 -24.16
N TYR A 83 -8.01 32.63 -23.11
CA TYR A 83 -8.86 31.46 -23.27
C TYR A 83 -10.24 31.78 -23.87
N LYS A 84 -10.79 32.98 -23.66
CA LYS A 84 -11.96 33.48 -24.39
C LYS A 84 -11.70 33.55 -25.89
N LYS A 85 -10.63 34.25 -26.30
CA LYS A 85 -10.24 34.34 -27.71
C LYS A 85 -9.97 32.96 -28.31
N ARG A 86 -9.32 32.07 -27.54
CA ARG A 86 -9.06 30.68 -27.96
C ARG A 86 -10.34 29.88 -28.20
N VAL A 87 -11.32 29.98 -27.30
CA VAL A 87 -12.64 29.34 -27.46
C VAL A 87 -13.35 29.89 -28.69
N GLU A 88 -13.38 31.21 -28.87
CA GLU A 88 -14.00 31.87 -30.03
C GLU A 88 -13.39 31.41 -31.35
N ILE A 89 -12.05 31.32 -31.46
CA ILE A 89 -11.37 30.83 -32.67
C ILE A 89 -11.78 29.38 -32.97
N VAL A 90 -11.84 28.52 -31.96
CA VAL A 90 -12.23 27.11 -32.15
C VAL A 90 -13.70 27.00 -32.56
N GLU A 91 -14.60 27.78 -31.95
CA GLU A 91 -16.02 27.79 -32.30
C GLU A 91 -16.25 28.30 -33.72
N GLN A 92 -15.56 29.37 -34.12
CA GLN A 92 -15.65 29.89 -35.48
C GLN A 92 -15.14 28.86 -36.50
N ARG A 93 -14.02 28.20 -36.20
CA ARG A 93 -13.48 27.14 -37.05
C ARG A 93 -14.45 25.97 -37.21
N ILE A 94 -15.13 25.55 -36.14
CA ILE A 94 -16.16 24.51 -36.22
C ILE A 94 -17.26 24.93 -37.20
N LYS A 95 -17.79 26.14 -37.04
CA LYS A 95 -18.83 26.69 -37.95
C LYS A 95 -18.35 26.74 -39.40
N ASP A 96 -17.11 27.17 -39.63
CA ASP A 96 -16.53 27.25 -40.97
C ASP A 96 -16.37 25.86 -41.62
N MET A 97 -16.02 24.84 -40.83
CA MET A 97 -15.91 23.46 -41.30
C MET A 97 -17.29 22.88 -41.63
N GLU A 98 -18.28 23.11 -40.77
CA GLU A 98 -19.68 22.71 -41.00
C GLU A 98 -20.25 23.37 -42.26
N ALA A 99 -20.05 24.67 -42.44
CA ALA A 99 -20.50 25.41 -43.62
C ALA A 99 -19.88 24.89 -44.93
N LYS A 100 -18.66 24.34 -44.87
CA LYS A 100 -17.95 23.74 -46.00
C LYS A 100 -18.21 22.24 -46.18
N GLY A 101 -19.00 21.61 -45.30
CA GLY A 101 -19.22 20.17 -45.30
C GLY A 101 -17.97 19.34 -44.99
N ILE A 102 -16.99 19.93 -44.29
CA ILE A 102 -15.75 19.26 -43.89
C ILE A 102 -15.96 18.56 -42.54
N PRO A 103 -15.58 17.27 -42.39
CA PRO A 103 -15.67 16.58 -41.10
C PRO A 103 -14.89 17.29 -40.00
N ILE A 104 -15.51 17.46 -38.83
CA ILE A 104 -14.88 18.10 -37.66
C ILE A 104 -13.90 17.14 -37.00
N GLU A 105 -12.61 17.29 -37.29
CA GLU A 105 -11.54 16.57 -36.61
C GLU A 105 -11.10 17.27 -35.32
N ASN A 106 -10.62 16.51 -34.34
CA ASN A 106 -10.05 17.01 -33.07
C ASN A 106 -10.94 18.02 -32.33
N GLN A 107 -12.26 17.91 -32.47
CA GLN A 107 -13.24 18.86 -31.91
C GLN A 107 -13.01 20.30 -32.39
N GLY A 108 -12.54 20.49 -33.63
CA GLY A 108 -12.30 21.80 -34.23
C GLY A 108 -10.96 22.44 -33.85
N VAL A 109 -10.18 21.84 -32.96
CA VAL A 109 -8.89 22.42 -32.53
C VAL A 109 -7.84 22.23 -33.62
N SER A 110 -7.19 23.33 -34.01
CA SER A 110 -6.08 23.31 -34.96
C SER A 110 -4.83 22.69 -34.34
N ARG A 111 -4.19 21.73 -35.03
CA ARG A 111 -2.84 21.26 -34.64
C ARG A 111 -1.78 22.37 -34.67
N HIS A 112 -2.03 23.43 -35.43
CA HIS A 112 -1.11 24.58 -35.53
C HIS A 112 -1.29 25.61 -34.41
N MET A 113 -2.38 25.53 -33.62
CA MET A 113 -2.65 26.43 -32.50
C MET A 113 -1.80 26.14 -31.27
N GLY A 114 -1.24 24.93 -31.19
CA GLY A 114 -0.54 24.45 -30.00
C GLY A 114 -1.47 24.30 -28.79
N PHE A 115 -0.96 23.67 -27.74
CA PHE A 115 -1.69 23.52 -26.47
C PHE A 115 -1.32 24.64 -25.51
N GLU A 116 -0.03 24.95 -25.45
CA GLU A 116 0.62 25.89 -24.55
C GLU A 116 0.41 27.35 -25.03
N PRO A 117 -0.14 28.24 -24.19
CA PRO A 117 -0.21 29.68 -24.48
C PRO A 117 1.16 30.29 -24.82
N GLY A 118 1.20 31.17 -25.83
CA GLY A 118 2.39 31.92 -26.24
C GLY A 118 3.43 31.15 -27.08
N MET A 119 3.25 29.85 -27.33
CA MET A 119 4.23 29.05 -28.07
C MET A 119 4.19 29.22 -29.60
N HIS A 120 3.12 29.83 -30.11
CA HIS A 120 2.95 30.13 -31.53
C HIS A 120 2.40 31.54 -31.67
N SER A 121 2.92 32.30 -32.63
CA SER A 121 2.43 33.63 -33.00
C SER A 121 1.30 33.56 -34.02
N GLU A 122 0.54 34.63 -34.17
CA GLU A 122 -0.42 34.76 -35.29
C GLU A 122 0.28 34.54 -36.65
N PRO A 123 -0.42 33.95 -37.65
CA PRO A 123 -1.81 33.50 -37.62
C PRO A 123 -1.99 32.08 -37.03
N ARG A 124 -0.92 31.47 -36.52
CA ARG A 124 -0.95 30.09 -36.00
C ARG A 124 -1.41 30.03 -34.55
N GLY A 125 -1.02 31.00 -33.73
CA GLY A 125 -1.39 31.13 -32.32
C GLY A 125 -2.69 31.88 -32.05
N VAL A 126 -2.93 32.17 -30.77
CA VAL A 126 -4.09 32.95 -30.30
C VAL A 126 -3.71 34.42 -30.13
N ASP A 127 -2.47 34.71 -29.74
CA ASP A 127 -1.93 36.05 -29.50
C ASP A 127 -0.40 36.02 -29.57
N ASP A 128 0.21 37.21 -29.54
CA ASP A 128 1.66 37.41 -29.62
C ASP A 128 2.26 37.91 -28.30
N TYR A 129 1.66 37.54 -27.16
CA TYR A 129 2.20 37.93 -25.87
C TYR A 129 3.52 37.21 -25.57
N PRO A 130 4.46 37.87 -24.85
CA PRO A 130 5.74 37.28 -24.52
C PRO A 130 5.63 36.04 -23.64
N VAL A 131 6.62 35.16 -23.78
CA VAL A 131 6.82 33.98 -22.94
C VAL A 131 8.16 34.12 -22.21
N GLU A 132 8.14 33.94 -20.90
CA GLU A 132 9.32 33.90 -20.05
C GLU A 132 9.43 32.54 -19.33
N LEU A 133 10.67 32.17 -19.02
CA LEU A 133 10.99 30.93 -18.33
C LEU A 133 11.48 31.24 -16.93
N TRP A 134 11.13 30.36 -15.99
CA TRP A 134 11.66 30.40 -14.64
C TRP A 134 11.90 28.98 -14.15
N GLN A 135 12.61 28.84 -13.03
CA GLN A 135 12.88 27.57 -12.38
C GLN A 135 12.58 27.68 -10.91
N SER A 136 11.72 26.80 -10.39
CA SER A 136 11.55 26.62 -8.95
C SER A 136 12.81 26.04 -8.32
N GLU A 137 13.01 26.28 -7.01
CA GLU A 137 14.15 25.75 -6.26
C GLU A 137 14.29 24.23 -6.42
N PHE A 138 13.17 23.51 -6.27
CA PHE A 138 13.08 22.07 -6.53
C PHE A 138 12.16 21.79 -7.73
N PRO A 139 12.40 20.71 -8.47
CA PRO A 139 11.64 20.41 -9.67
C PRO A 139 10.22 19.91 -9.38
N ASN A 140 9.34 20.07 -10.37
CA ASN A 140 8.10 19.29 -10.45
C ASN A 140 8.38 17.92 -11.09
N ILE A 141 7.55 16.91 -10.79
CA ILE A 141 7.68 15.56 -11.35
C ILE A 141 6.46 15.22 -12.22
N ASP A 142 6.67 15.07 -13.52
CA ASP A 142 5.70 14.57 -14.51
C ASP A 142 5.70 13.03 -14.55
N ILE A 143 4.67 12.41 -13.99
CA ILE A 143 4.53 10.96 -13.89
C ILE A 143 4.01 10.40 -15.22
N ARG A 144 4.85 9.58 -15.86
CA ARG A 144 4.57 8.96 -17.15
C ARG A 144 4.20 7.49 -16.98
N HIS A 145 3.05 7.09 -17.51
CA HIS A 145 2.51 5.73 -17.53
C HIS A 145 2.07 5.30 -18.94
N ASP A 146 1.64 4.06 -19.08
CA ASP A 146 1.20 3.46 -20.35
C ASP A 146 -0.07 4.10 -20.94
N ARG A 147 -0.88 4.74 -20.09
CA ARG A 147 -2.11 5.45 -20.49
C ARG A 147 -1.97 6.95 -20.80
N ASN A 148 -0.75 7.53 -20.87
CA ASN A 148 -0.65 8.95 -21.26
C ASN A 148 -1.12 9.15 -22.72
N ILE A 149 -1.71 10.31 -23.02
CA ILE A 149 -2.20 10.66 -24.37
C ILE A 149 -1.03 10.81 -25.35
N SER A 150 0.05 11.48 -24.91
CA SER A 150 1.24 11.69 -25.73
C SER A 150 2.23 10.52 -25.60
N LYS A 151 2.85 10.15 -26.72
CA LYS A 151 3.90 9.12 -26.73
C LYS A 151 5.07 9.55 -25.83
N ASN A 152 5.48 8.67 -24.93
CA ASN A 152 6.63 8.86 -24.07
C ASN A 152 7.92 8.63 -24.87
N ARG A 153 8.90 9.51 -24.69
CA ARG A 153 10.24 9.43 -25.29
C ARG A 153 11.25 9.32 -24.17
N TRP A 154 12.06 8.28 -24.19
CA TRP A 154 13.02 7.97 -23.12
C TRP A 154 14.45 7.91 -23.61
N LYS A 155 14.68 8.06 -24.92
CA LYS A 155 16.00 8.10 -25.53
C LYS A 155 16.09 9.31 -26.46
N LYS A 156 17.29 9.84 -26.69
CA LYS A 156 17.51 11.00 -27.57
C LYS A 156 17.03 10.71 -29.00
N GLU A 157 17.19 9.48 -29.46
CA GLU A 157 16.81 9.04 -30.80
C GLU A 157 15.29 9.00 -31.00
N ASP A 158 14.51 8.98 -29.92
CA ASP A 158 13.04 9.06 -29.98
C ASP A 158 12.55 10.46 -30.40
N PHE A 159 13.43 11.48 -30.34
CA PHE A 159 13.11 12.86 -30.70
C PHE A 159 13.42 13.12 -32.17
N GLN A 160 12.38 13.53 -32.92
CA GLN A 160 12.52 13.90 -34.32
C GLN A 160 13.47 15.09 -34.53
N ASP A 161 13.46 16.05 -33.60
CA ASP A 161 14.33 17.22 -33.64
C ASP A 161 15.22 17.19 -32.39
N GLN A 162 16.52 17.02 -32.61
CA GLN A 162 17.51 16.81 -31.56
C GLN A 162 17.73 18.05 -30.68
N LYS A 163 17.31 19.24 -31.11
CA LYS A 163 17.40 20.45 -30.28
C LYS A 163 16.58 20.33 -28.99
N TYR A 164 15.51 19.52 -28.99
CA TYR A 164 14.69 19.25 -27.80
C TYR A 164 15.34 18.27 -26.81
N THR A 165 16.59 17.88 -27.06
CA THR A 165 17.41 17.05 -26.15
C THR A 165 18.53 17.86 -25.48
N ALA A 166 18.53 19.19 -25.63
CA ALA A 166 19.40 20.07 -24.87
C ALA A 166 19.27 19.79 -23.36
N GLY A 167 20.39 19.80 -22.63
CA GLY A 167 20.41 19.54 -21.18
C GLY A 167 20.00 18.13 -20.74
N TRP A 168 19.97 17.16 -21.66
CA TRP A 168 19.57 15.79 -21.36
C TRP A 168 20.28 15.22 -20.13
N THR A 169 19.51 14.96 -19.08
CA THR A 169 19.98 14.45 -17.80
C THR A 169 19.08 13.30 -17.37
N GLU A 170 19.70 12.15 -17.05
CA GLU A 170 18.99 10.97 -16.56
C GLU A 170 19.29 10.73 -15.07
N SER A 171 18.33 10.14 -14.37
CA SER A 171 18.45 9.76 -12.97
C SER A 171 17.47 8.64 -12.63
N THR A 172 17.36 8.33 -11.35
CA THR A 172 16.24 7.57 -10.78
C THR A 172 15.33 8.51 -10.02
N ALA A 173 14.03 8.20 -9.98
CA ALA A 173 13.01 9.00 -9.32
C ALA A 173 13.37 9.37 -7.87
N ASP A 174 13.93 8.42 -7.10
CA ASP A 174 14.34 8.63 -5.71
C ASP A 174 15.62 9.48 -5.53
N LYS A 175 16.26 9.91 -6.62
CA LYS A 175 17.45 10.78 -6.63
C LYS A 175 17.15 12.17 -7.22
N ILE A 176 15.89 12.48 -7.51
CA ILE A 176 15.49 13.82 -7.93
C ILE A 176 15.56 14.73 -6.69
N PRO A 177 16.30 15.87 -6.75
CA PRO A 177 16.42 16.77 -5.61
C PRO A 177 15.06 17.21 -5.05
N GLY A 178 14.89 17.14 -3.73
CA GLY A 178 13.65 17.50 -3.04
C GLY A 178 12.56 16.40 -3.09
N TRP A 179 12.86 15.26 -3.69
CA TRP A 179 11.95 14.13 -3.85
C TRP A 179 12.58 12.80 -3.41
N GLU A 180 13.56 12.82 -2.52
CA GLU A 180 14.30 11.63 -2.13
C GLU A 180 13.36 10.55 -1.55
N GLY A 181 13.46 9.34 -2.10
CA GLY A 181 12.65 8.19 -1.71
C GLY A 181 11.16 8.25 -2.05
N PHE A 182 10.68 9.27 -2.79
CA PHE A 182 9.24 9.40 -3.07
C PHE A 182 8.69 8.21 -3.85
N TYR A 183 9.45 7.73 -4.83
CA TYR A 183 9.02 6.68 -5.73
C TYR A 183 8.99 5.35 -5.00
N SER A 184 10.00 5.07 -4.17
CA SER A 184 10.01 3.91 -3.27
C SER A 184 8.84 3.92 -2.27
N ARG A 185 8.41 5.09 -1.77
CA ARG A 185 7.24 5.21 -0.88
C ARG A 185 5.92 4.95 -1.58
N LEU A 186 5.76 5.45 -2.82
CA LEU A 186 4.50 5.36 -3.56
C LEU A 186 4.34 4.05 -4.33
N ARG A 187 5.44 3.47 -4.79
CA ARG A 187 5.41 2.20 -5.50
C ARG A 187 5.41 1.07 -4.48
N LYS A 188 4.27 0.37 -4.38
CA LYS A 188 4.29 -1.00 -3.86
C LYS A 188 5.35 -1.77 -4.66
N PRO A 189 6.35 -2.39 -4.02
CA PRO A 189 7.44 -3.03 -4.74
C PRO A 189 6.84 -3.96 -5.81
N THR A 190 7.16 -3.75 -7.08
CA THR A 190 6.90 -4.77 -8.12
C THR A 190 7.91 -5.90 -8.01
N SER A 191 8.28 -6.23 -6.77
CA SER A 191 8.95 -7.46 -6.43
C SER A 191 8.09 -8.57 -7.01
N THR A 192 8.69 -9.40 -7.86
CA THR A 192 8.09 -10.70 -8.25
C THR A 192 7.87 -11.59 -7.04
N SER A 193 8.52 -11.30 -5.91
CA SER A 193 8.31 -11.99 -4.65
C SER A 193 7.04 -11.50 -3.98
N PRO A 194 6.18 -12.42 -3.51
CA PRO A 194 4.92 -12.10 -2.84
C PRO A 194 5.14 -11.22 -1.61
N THR A 195 4.26 -10.24 -1.43
CA THR A 195 4.24 -9.38 -0.24
C THR A 195 3.80 -10.18 1.00
N LYS A 196 4.34 -9.82 2.17
CA LYS A 196 4.02 -10.47 3.45
C LYS A 196 3.25 -9.51 4.35
N GLY A 197 2.24 -10.04 5.03
CA GLY A 197 1.44 -9.31 6.02
C GLY A 197 1.14 -10.20 7.21
N ALA A 198 0.73 -9.56 8.30
CA ALA A 198 0.21 -10.25 9.47
C ALA A 198 -1.23 -9.81 9.72
N ILE A 199 -2.04 -10.74 10.23
CA ILE A 199 -3.32 -10.40 10.84
C ILE A 199 -3.22 -10.60 12.34
N TYR A 200 -3.81 -9.70 13.10
CA TYR A 200 -3.86 -9.78 14.56
C TYR A 200 -5.30 -9.77 15.04
N TYR A 201 -5.68 -10.71 15.89
CA TYR A 201 -7.03 -10.74 16.47
C TYR A 201 -6.97 -10.88 17.98
N THR A 202 -7.94 -10.24 18.63
CA THR A 202 -8.03 -10.22 20.09
C THR A 202 -9.47 -9.96 20.51
N ASP A 203 -9.91 -10.61 21.58
CA ASP A 203 -11.17 -10.25 22.25
C ASP A 203 -11.04 -9.05 23.19
N ASN A 204 -9.83 -8.47 23.30
CA ASN A 204 -9.47 -7.35 24.18
C ASN A 204 -9.74 -7.61 25.68
N THR A 205 -9.67 -8.88 26.12
CA THR A 205 -9.80 -9.27 27.53
C THR A 205 -8.49 -9.75 28.18
N LEU A 206 -7.45 -9.93 27.39
CA LEU A 206 -6.11 -10.26 27.89
C LEU A 206 -5.57 -9.13 28.79
N ASP A 207 -4.82 -9.50 29.83
CA ASP A 207 -4.14 -8.53 30.68
C ASP A 207 -3.26 -7.60 29.83
N GLU A 208 -3.40 -6.30 30.06
CA GLU A 208 -2.75 -5.29 29.23
C GLU A 208 -1.22 -5.34 29.34
N LYS A 209 -0.64 -5.83 30.44
CA LYS A 209 0.81 -6.05 30.55
C LYS A 209 1.30 -7.07 29.53
N ILE A 210 0.56 -8.17 29.36
CA ILE A 210 0.87 -9.20 28.36
C ILE A 210 0.56 -8.68 26.96
N ALA A 211 -0.65 -8.15 26.77
CA ALA A 211 -1.12 -7.72 25.46
C ALA A 211 -0.26 -6.60 24.87
N LYS A 212 0.23 -5.67 25.71
CA LYS A 212 1.13 -4.60 25.26
C LYS A 212 2.46 -5.17 24.78
N LEU A 213 3.07 -6.11 25.52
CA LEU A 213 4.36 -6.71 25.13
C LEU A 213 4.27 -7.43 23.78
N VAL A 214 3.19 -8.18 23.54
CA VAL A 214 2.95 -8.83 22.24
C VAL A 214 2.81 -7.81 21.12
N ARG A 215 2.04 -6.74 21.35
CA ARG A 215 1.85 -5.68 20.36
C ARG A 215 3.12 -4.88 20.07
N ASP A 216 3.87 -4.52 21.10
CA ASP A 216 5.16 -3.82 20.95
C ASP A 216 6.14 -4.68 20.12
N GLN A 217 6.22 -5.98 20.40
CA GLN A 217 7.04 -6.92 19.65
C GLN A 217 6.61 -7.02 18.18
N LEU A 218 5.31 -7.13 17.92
CA LEU A 218 4.79 -7.18 16.55
C LEU A 218 5.01 -5.88 15.78
N LEU A 219 4.85 -4.71 16.41
CA LEU A 219 5.14 -3.41 15.78
C LEU A 219 6.62 -3.29 15.43
N LYS A 220 7.50 -3.68 16.35
CA LYS A 220 8.94 -3.72 16.09
C LYS A 220 9.25 -4.57 14.85
N ILE A 221 8.70 -5.78 14.78
CA ILE A 221 8.87 -6.68 13.62
C ILE A 221 8.27 -6.07 12.34
N SER A 222 7.09 -5.46 12.44
CA SER A 222 6.40 -4.80 11.33
C SER A 222 7.28 -3.72 10.69
N HIS A 223 7.91 -2.88 11.52
CA HIS A 223 8.84 -1.86 11.06
C HIS A 223 10.14 -2.44 10.49
N GLU A 224 10.75 -3.41 11.17
CA GLU A 224 12.04 -3.99 10.75
C GLU A 224 11.96 -4.81 9.46
N LYS A 225 10.80 -5.42 9.20
CA LYS A 225 10.60 -6.34 8.05
C LYS A 225 9.63 -5.84 6.99
N ASP A 226 9.13 -4.61 7.14
CA ASP A 226 8.11 -4.03 6.26
C ASP A 226 6.87 -4.94 6.11
N ILE A 227 6.35 -5.42 7.24
CA ILE A 227 5.18 -6.32 7.28
C ILE A 227 3.97 -5.55 7.78
N SER A 228 2.99 -5.31 6.91
CA SER A 228 1.76 -4.65 7.31
C SER A 228 0.93 -5.51 8.28
N ILE A 229 0.44 -4.92 9.37
CA ILE A 229 -0.47 -5.59 10.31
C ILE A 229 -1.90 -5.08 10.09
N VAL A 230 -2.85 -5.97 9.82
CA VAL A 230 -4.28 -5.67 9.89
C VAL A 230 -4.85 -6.29 11.15
N SER A 231 -5.42 -5.47 12.03
CA SER A 231 -5.98 -5.94 13.29
C SER A 231 -7.51 -6.04 13.25
N ALA A 232 -8.07 -7.01 13.97
CA ALA A 232 -9.51 -7.21 14.11
C ALA A 232 -9.89 -7.45 15.57
N THR A 233 -10.69 -6.56 16.15
CA THR A 233 -10.82 -6.40 17.61
C THR A 233 -12.26 -6.17 18.07
N LEU A 234 -12.56 -6.54 19.32
CA LEU A 234 -13.85 -6.27 19.95
C LEU A 234 -13.92 -4.88 20.59
N LYS A 235 -12.77 -4.25 20.84
CA LYS A 235 -12.65 -2.83 21.22
C LYS A 235 -11.88 -2.07 20.14
N LYS A 236 -12.22 -0.79 19.94
CA LYS A 236 -11.44 0.09 19.05
C LYS A 236 -10.02 0.23 19.58
N MET A 237 -9.02 0.12 18.70
CA MET A 237 -7.63 0.35 19.07
C MET A 237 -6.82 0.89 17.89
N ASP A 238 -5.72 1.57 18.20
CA ASP A 238 -4.75 2.04 17.22
C ASP A 238 -3.60 1.03 17.14
N PHE A 239 -3.72 0.05 16.23
CA PHE A 239 -2.74 -1.02 16.10
C PHE A 239 -2.70 -1.59 14.67
N GLY A 240 -1.51 -1.51 14.08
CA GLY A 240 -1.26 -1.87 12.69
C GLY A 240 -1.66 -0.78 11.70
N VAL A 241 -1.66 -1.10 10.42
CA VAL A 241 -2.04 -0.15 9.35
C VAL A 241 -3.55 0.05 9.24
N LYS A 242 -4.33 -0.87 9.83
CA LYS A 242 -5.78 -0.82 9.86
C LYS A 242 -6.34 -1.65 11.00
N ASN A 243 -7.28 -1.08 11.75
CA ASN A 243 -8.08 -1.77 12.76
C ASN A 243 -9.53 -1.96 12.30
N ILE A 244 -10.03 -3.20 12.41
CA ILE A 244 -11.42 -3.59 12.14
C ILE A 244 -12.10 -3.84 13.48
N HIS A 245 -12.90 -2.88 13.91
CA HIS A 245 -13.57 -2.91 15.20
C HIS A 245 -14.98 -3.50 15.08
N PHE A 246 -15.31 -4.46 15.95
CA PHE A 246 -16.61 -5.12 16.03
C PHE A 246 -17.37 -4.77 17.32
N PRO A 247 -18.07 -3.62 17.39
CA PRO A 247 -18.72 -3.16 18.62
C PRO A 247 -19.88 -4.06 19.09
N SER A 248 -20.52 -4.78 18.18
CA SER A 248 -21.70 -5.63 18.49
C SER A 248 -21.36 -7.11 18.67
N LEU A 249 -20.10 -7.51 18.45
CA LEU A 249 -19.69 -8.90 18.48
C LEU A 249 -19.30 -9.31 19.90
N LYS A 250 -19.87 -10.41 20.40
CA LYS A 250 -19.56 -10.94 21.73
C LYS A 250 -18.36 -11.89 21.69
N LYS A 251 -17.55 -11.90 22.75
CA LYS A 251 -16.44 -12.84 22.92
C LYS A 251 -16.88 -14.29 22.70
N GLY A 252 -16.12 -15.02 21.91
CA GLY A 252 -16.33 -16.46 21.65
C GLY A 252 -15.67 -16.92 20.36
N TYR A 253 -15.69 -18.23 20.11
CA TYR A 253 -15.08 -18.80 18.90
C TYR A 253 -15.69 -18.30 17.59
N PRO A 254 -17.03 -18.11 17.46
CA PRO A 254 -17.58 -17.48 16.26
C PRO A 254 -17.01 -16.07 16.01
N ALA A 255 -16.77 -15.31 17.08
CA ALA A 255 -16.18 -13.98 16.97
C ALA A 255 -14.73 -14.03 16.49
N MET A 256 -13.92 -14.94 17.05
CA MET A 256 -12.54 -15.17 16.61
C MET A 256 -12.46 -15.46 15.11
N PHE A 257 -13.29 -16.38 14.59
CA PHE A 257 -13.28 -16.69 13.15
C PHE A 257 -13.78 -15.52 12.30
N LYS A 258 -14.76 -14.73 12.77
CA LYS A 258 -15.18 -13.49 12.10
C LYS A 258 -14.06 -12.46 12.04
N GLN A 259 -13.31 -12.30 13.13
CA GLN A 259 -12.17 -11.38 13.21
C GLN A 259 -11.07 -11.77 12.22
N ILE A 260 -10.69 -13.05 12.20
CA ILE A 260 -9.72 -13.58 11.23
C ILE A 260 -10.17 -13.33 9.80
N MET A 261 -11.41 -13.71 9.46
CA MET A 261 -11.97 -13.51 8.12
C MET A 261 -11.94 -12.04 7.70
N ALA A 262 -12.38 -11.13 8.54
CA ALA A 262 -12.41 -9.71 8.20
C ALA A 262 -11.01 -9.10 8.06
N ALA A 263 -10.05 -9.52 8.89
CA ALA A 263 -8.66 -9.10 8.75
C ALA A 263 -8.06 -9.57 7.41
N LEU A 264 -8.38 -10.79 6.97
CA LEU A 264 -8.00 -11.30 5.66
C LEU A 264 -8.63 -10.50 4.51
N GLU A 265 -9.91 -10.12 4.62
CA GLU A 265 -10.63 -9.33 3.61
C GLU A 265 -10.02 -7.94 3.41
N HIS A 266 -9.43 -7.36 4.46
CA HIS A 266 -8.85 -6.02 4.41
C HIS A 266 -7.33 -5.99 4.26
N SER A 267 -6.64 -7.12 4.41
CA SER A 267 -5.22 -7.20 4.11
C SER A 267 -4.99 -7.17 2.60
N THR A 268 -3.96 -6.42 2.16
CA THR A 268 -3.53 -6.40 0.75
C THR A 268 -2.29 -7.24 0.49
N ALA A 269 -1.77 -7.96 1.49
CA ALA A 269 -0.58 -8.79 1.34
C ALA A 269 -0.90 -10.14 0.66
N ASP A 270 0.06 -10.70 -0.07
CA ASP A 270 -0.10 -11.99 -0.75
C ASP A 270 -0.02 -13.16 0.23
N ILE A 271 0.90 -13.10 1.20
CA ILE A 271 1.13 -14.09 2.25
C ILE A 271 0.73 -13.50 3.59
N ILE A 272 -0.02 -14.27 4.38
CA ILE A 272 -0.51 -13.87 5.69
C ILE A 272 0.02 -14.80 6.78
N PHE A 273 0.54 -14.19 7.84
CA PHE A 273 0.80 -14.82 9.13
C PHE A 273 -0.34 -14.51 10.10
N ILE A 274 -0.83 -15.54 10.79
CA ILE A 274 -1.92 -15.40 11.76
C ILE A 274 -1.35 -15.17 13.15
N CYS A 275 -1.67 -14.04 13.78
CA CYS A 275 -1.14 -13.65 15.08
C CYS A 275 -2.21 -13.54 16.17
N GLU A 276 -1.96 -14.17 17.32
CA GLU A 276 -2.80 -14.11 18.53
C GLU A 276 -2.25 -13.10 19.55
N HIS A 277 -3.12 -12.69 20.48
CA HIS A 277 -2.80 -11.66 21.47
C HIS A 277 -1.91 -12.10 22.62
N ASP A 278 -1.74 -13.41 22.83
CA ASP A 278 -1.02 -14.06 23.92
C ASP A 278 0.20 -14.85 23.40
N VAL A 279 0.71 -14.50 22.22
CA VAL A 279 1.88 -15.13 21.62
C VAL A 279 2.98 -14.11 21.33
N LEU A 280 4.17 -14.31 21.87
CA LEU A 280 5.36 -13.54 21.49
C LEU A 280 6.00 -14.17 20.25
N TYR A 281 5.99 -13.40 19.16
CA TYR A 281 6.54 -13.83 17.89
C TYR A 281 8.01 -13.43 17.77
N HIS A 282 8.86 -14.37 17.36
CA HIS A 282 10.24 -14.05 17.01
C HIS A 282 10.29 -13.53 15.56
N PRO A 283 11.14 -12.54 15.20
CA PRO A 283 11.24 -12.04 13.83
C PRO A 283 11.44 -13.15 12.78
N SER A 284 12.19 -14.21 13.11
CA SER A 284 12.42 -15.35 12.21
C SER A 284 11.17 -16.15 11.85
N HIS A 285 10.05 -15.97 12.56
CA HIS A 285 8.76 -16.53 12.16
C HIS A 285 8.33 -16.03 10.77
N PHE A 286 8.61 -14.74 10.49
CA PHE A 286 8.16 -14.05 9.30
C PHE A 286 9.13 -14.16 8.10
N ASP A 287 10.31 -14.75 8.32
CA ASP A 287 11.29 -15.02 7.25
C ASP A 287 10.81 -16.11 6.29
N PHE A 288 9.88 -16.95 6.74
CA PHE A 288 9.31 -18.01 5.92
C PHE A 288 8.52 -17.49 4.72
N THR A 289 8.67 -18.16 3.57
CA THR A 289 7.89 -17.90 2.36
C THR A 289 7.28 -19.23 1.92
N PRO A 290 5.95 -19.40 1.97
CA PRO A 290 5.27 -20.59 1.47
C PRO A 290 5.66 -20.90 0.02
N SER A 291 6.08 -22.13 -0.26
CA SER A 291 6.49 -22.55 -1.61
C SER A 291 5.31 -22.94 -2.51
N ASP A 292 4.15 -23.28 -1.92
CA ASP A 292 2.93 -23.65 -2.64
C ASP A 292 1.74 -22.81 -2.15
N LYS A 293 1.04 -22.17 -3.08
CA LYS A 293 -0.17 -21.37 -2.81
C LYS A 293 -1.31 -22.20 -2.21
N ASN A 294 -1.36 -23.49 -2.51
CA ASN A 294 -2.41 -24.40 -2.08
C ASN A 294 -2.03 -25.22 -0.83
N THR A 295 -1.04 -24.75 -0.07
CA THR A 295 -0.61 -25.38 1.18
C THR A 295 -0.74 -24.39 2.34
N PHE A 296 -1.37 -24.85 3.42
CA PHE A 296 -1.38 -24.18 4.72
C PHE A 296 -0.23 -24.71 5.55
N TYR A 297 0.69 -23.83 5.91
CA TYR A 297 1.87 -24.20 6.67
C TYR A 297 1.63 -23.91 8.16
N TYR A 298 2.26 -24.67 9.05
CA TYR A 298 2.30 -24.40 10.49
C TYR A 298 3.72 -24.30 11.03
N ASN A 299 4.01 -23.23 11.78
CA ASN A 299 5.26 -23.11 12.51
C ASN A 299 5.21 -24.00 13.75
N GLN A 300 5.94 -25.09 13.73
CA GLN A 300 6.00 -26.01 14.87
C GLN A 300 7.08 -25.62 15.90
N ASN A 301 7.90 -24.60 15.62
CA ASN A 301 8.86 -24.09 16.60
C ASN A 301 8.14 -23.12 17.56
N VAL A 302 7.45 -23.68 18.55
CA VAL A 302 6.70 -22.95 19.58
C VAL A 302 6.98 -23.51 20.96
N TRP A 303 7.09 -22.63 21.95
CA TRP A 303 7.20 -22.98 23.37
C TRP A 303 6.00 -22.45 24.13
N PHE A 304 5.47 -23.26 25.04
CA PHE A 304 4.46 -22.87 26.01
C PHE A 304 5.17 -22.38 27.26
N LEU A 305 4.94 -21.12 27.67
CA LEU A 305 5.54 -20.55 28.88
C LEU A 305 4.47 -20.40 29.96
N ARG A 306 4.63 -21.09 31.09
CA ARG A 306 3.77 -20.93 32.26
C ARG A 306 4.15 -19.68 33.04
N THR A 307 3.23 -18.73 33.12
CA THR A 307 3.48 -17.44 33.80
C THR A 307 3.56 -17.54 35.32
N SER A 308 3.10 -18.62 35.94
CA SER A 308 3.13 -18.75 37.41
C SER A 308 4.51 -19.07 37.98
N ASP A 309 5.37 -19.75 37.22
CA ASP A 309 6.66 -20.25 37.72
C ASP A 309 7.79 -20.22 36.69
N GLY A 310 7.51 -19.89 35.42
CA GLY A 310 8.51 -19.86 34.36
C GLY A 310 8.82 -21.23 33.76
N HIS A 311 8.05 -22.27 34.10
CA HIS A 311 8.19 -23.56 33.45
C HIS A 311 7.80 -23.46 31.99
N ALA A 312 8.63 -23.99 31.09
CA ALA A 312 8.41 -23.93 29.66
C ALA A 312 8.47 -25.31 29.01
N LEU A 313 7.62 -25.50 28.00
CA LEU A 313 7.40 -26.78 27.33
C LEU A 313 7.38 -26.60 25.81
N HIS A 314 8.08 -27.47 25.09
CA HIS A 314 8.02 -27.58 23.64
C HIS A 314 7.62 -29.00 23.23
N TYR A 315 6.82 -29.10 22.17
CA TYR A 315 6.64 -30.30 21.35
C TYR A 315 6.09 -29.87 19.99
N ASP A 316 6.21 -30.72 18.97
CA ASP A 316 5.73 -30.40 17.63
C ASP A 316 4.20 -30.36 17.60
N VAL A 317 3.66 -29.17 17.32
CA VAL A 317 2.22 -28.93 17.33
C VAL A 317 1.83 -27.91 16.28
N ASN A 318 0.69 -28.16 15.64
CA ASN A 318 0.07 -27.20 14.73
C ASN A 318 -0.89 -26.34 15.56
N GLN A 319 -0.67 -25.02 15.57
CA GLN A 319 -1.53 -24.06 16.24
C GLN A 319 -1.99 -22.99 15.26
N LEU A 320 -3.20 -22.46 15.48
CA LEU A 320 -3.74 -21.39 14.65
C LEU A 320 -2.85 -20.14 14.67
N SER A 321 -2.28 -19.80 15.83
CA SER A 321 -1.29 -18.74 16.03
C SER A 321 0.06 -18.96 15.33
N GLY A 322 0.28 -20.15 14.75
CA GLY A 322 1.46 -20.47 13.94
C GLY A 322 1.14 -20.68 12.46
N LEU A 323 -0.08 -20.38 12.00
CA LEU A 323 -0.52 -20.60 10.62
C LEU A 323 0.00 -19.52 9.67
N CYS A 324 0.57 -19.95 8.55
CA CYS A 324 0.93 -19.10 7.42
C CYS A 324 0.40 -19.68 6.10
N GLY A 325 -0.05 -18.82 5.20
CA GLY A 325 -0.50 -19.21 3.88
C GLY A 325 -0.78 -18.03 2.97
N TYR A 326 -1.11 -18.30 1.72
CA TYR A 326 -1.54 -17.26 0.80
C TYR A 326 -2.93 -16.74 1.18
N ARG A 327 -3.10 -15.41 1.10
CA ARG A 327 -4.29 -14.69 1.55
C ARG A 327 -5.58 -15.23 0.93
N GLU A 328 -5.59 -15.47 -0.37
CA GLU A 328 -6.78 -15.93 -1.09
C GLU A 328 -7.26 -17.29 -0.58
N GLN A 329 -6.35 -18.24 -0.38
CA GLN A 329 -6.67 -19.58 0.08
C GLN A 329 -7.11 -19.57 1.55
N LEU A 330 -6.43 -18.79 2.39
CA LEU A 330 -6.87 -18.57 3.78
C LEU A 330 -8.26 -17.96 3.82
N LEU A 331 -8.51 -16.90 3.04
CA LEU A 331 -9.81 -16.23 2.97
C LEU A 331 -10.91 -17.17 2.49
N ALA A 332 -10.66 -17.96 1.45
CA ALA A 332 -11.60 -18.97 0.96
C ALA A 332 -11.98 -19.96 2.07
N HIS A 333 -11.00 -20.47 2.83
CA HIS A 333 -11.26 -21.38 3.95
C HIS A 333 -12.02 -20.70 5.09
N PHE A 334 -11.59 -19.53 5.55
CA PHE A 334 -12.21 -18.87 6.70
C PHE A 334 -13.61 -18.33 6.39
N ARG A 335 -13.87 -17.93 5.14
CA ARG A 335 -15.23 -17.59 4.69
C ARG A 335 -16.14 -18.81 4.74
N GLU A 336 -15.74 -19.93 4.14
CA GLU A 336 -16.50 -21.17 4.16
C GLU A 336 -16.76 -21.66 5.60
N ARG A 337 -15.74 -21.61 6.46
CA ARG A 337 -15.85 -21.96 7.87
C ARG A 337 -16.84 -21.06 8.59
N TYR A 338 -16.76 -19.74 8.38
CA TYR A 338 -17.63 -18.79 9.06
C TYR A 338 -19.09 -18.95 8.61
N GLU A 339 -19.33 -19.19 7.32
CA GLU A 339 -20.65 -19.55 6.79
C GLU A 339 -21.22 -20.81 7.45
N MET A 340 -20.40 -21.86 7.62
CA MET A 340 -20.80 -23.08 8.32
C MET A 340 -21.15 -22.81 9.79
N ILE A 341 -20.34 -22.00 10.49
CA ILE A 341 -20.61 -21.60 11.88
C ILE A 341 -21.93 -20.83 11.99
N LEU A 342 -22.24 -19.94 11.04
CA LEU A 342 -23.51 -19.21 11.03
C LEU A 342 -24.71 -20.13 10.82
N LYS A 343 -24.56 -21.16 9.97
CA LYS A 343 -25.62 -22.10 9.64
C LYS A 343 -25.86 -23.16 10.72
N GLU A 344 -24.78 -23.72 11.27
CA GLU A 344 -24.82 -24.94 12.09
C GLU A 344 -24.44 -24.69 13.55
N GLY A 345 -23.91 -23.51 13.86
CA GLY A 345 -23.29 -23.21 15.14
C GLY A 345 -21.85 -23.71 15.21
N PHE A 346 -21.06 -23.13 16.12
CA PHE A 346 -19.69 -23.60 16.34
C PHE A 346 -19.68 -24.93 17.11
N SER A 347 -18.88 -25.90 16.63
CA SER A 347 -18.63 -27.15 17.33
C SER A 347 -17.13 -27.46 17.42
N ARG A 348 -16.66 -27.88 18.60
CA ARG A 348 -15.26 -28.34 18.78
C ARG A 348 -14.91 -29.55 17.92
N LYS A 349 -15.91 -30.30 17.42
CA LYS A 349 -15.70 -31.39 16.45
C LYS A 349 -15.15 -30.88 15.12
N MET A 350 -15.37 -29.61 14.76
CA MET A 350 -14.81 -29.01 13.55
C MET A 350 -13.30 -28.77 13.65
N GLY A 351 -12.77 -28.62 14.88
CA GLY A 351 -11.37 -28.26 15.13
C GLY A 351 -11.09 -26.76 14.92
N PHE A 352 -9.97 -26.28 15.46
CA PHE A 352 -9.54 -24.90 15.30
C PHE A 352 -8.63 -24.74 14.09
N GLU A 353 -7.64 -25.63 13.98
CA GLU A 353 -6.58 -25.59 12.98
C GLU A 353 -7.05 -26.15 11.63
N PRO A 354 -7.08 -25.34 10.56
CA PRO A 354 -7.34 -25.81 9.20
C PRO A 354 -6.49 -27.02 8.77
N MET A 355 -7.09 -27.99 8.08
CA MET A 355 -6.42 -29.12 7.39
C MET A 355 -5.65 -30.13 8.27
N THR A 356 -5.74 -30.06 9.60
CA THR A 356 -4.94 -30.92 10.50
C THR A 356 -5.51 -32.31 10.77
N HIS A 357 -6.83 -32.52 10.63
CA HIS A 357 -7.49 -33.74 11.13
C HIS A 357 -8.55 -34.35 10.21
N GLY A 358 -8.85 -33.74 9.06
CA GLY A 358 -9.87 -34.25 8.12
C GLY A 358 -11.29 -34.39 8.71
N ARG A 359 -11.61 -33.69 9.81
CA ARG A 359 -12.89 -33.85 10.54
C ARG A 359 -14.10 -33.34 9.76
N ILE A 360 -13.88 -32.38 8.87
CA ILE A 360 -14.90 -31.71 8.07
C ILE A 360 -14.53 -31.88 6.59
N LYS A 361 -15.52 -32.20 5.77
CA LYS A 361 -15.40 -32.21 4.31
C LYS A 361 -15.62 -30.79 3.79
N TRP A 362 -14.55 -30.02 3.74
CA TRP A 362 -14.57 -28.67 3.15
C TRP A 362 -14.76 -28.75 1.64
N LYS A 363 -15.45 -27.77 1.06
CA LYS A 363 -15.51 -27.53 -0.39
C LYS A 363 -14.13 -27.15 -0.90
N ASN A 364 -13.45 -26.26 -0.17
CA ASN A 364 -12.08 -25.85 -0.47
C ASN A 364 -11.10 -26.63 0.43
N VAL A 365 -10.43 -27.62 -0.15
CA VAL A 365 -9.42 -28.43 0.54
C VAL A 365 -8.02 -27.98 0.14
N PHE A 366 -7.19 -27.68 1.13
CA PHE A 366 -5.80 -27.28 0.94
C PHE A 366 -4.88 -28.33 1.56
N LYS A 367 -3.63 -28.38 1.09
CA LYS A 367 -2.61 -29.26 1.67
C LYS A 367 -2.17 -28.71 3.02
N LEU A 368 -1.59 -29.58 3.82
CA LEU A 368 -0.93 -29.22 5.07
C LEU A 368 0.58 -29.31 4.89
N GLY A 369 1.29 -28.26 5.30
CA GLY A 369 2.74 -28.20 5.40
C GLY A 369 3.15 -27.79 6.80
N ILE A 370 4.43 -27.97 7.12
CA ILE A 370 5.03 -27.53 8.37
C ILE A 370 6.32 -26.79 8.08
N TRP A 371 6.69 -25.87 8.96
CA TRP A 371 8.03 -25.30 9.00
C TRP A 371 8.46 -25.07 10.45
N LYS A 372 9.73 -24.79 10.65
CA LYS A 372 10.28 -24.37 11.95
C LYS A 372 11.08 -23.10 11.71
N SER A 373 10.69 -21.99 12.32
CA SER A 373 11.50 -20.77 12.34
C SER A 373 12.82 -21.01 13.07
N SER A 374 13.85 -20.20 12.81
CA SER A 374 15.17 -20.35 13.46
C SER A 374 15.11 -20.26 14.98
N TYR A 375 14.23 -19.40 15.50
CA TYR A 375 13.91 -19.29 16.92
C TYR A 375 12.42 -19.48 17.15
N PRO A 376 12.01 -19.98 18.33
CA PRO A 376 10.62 -20.28 18.63
C PRO A 376 9.74 -19.04 18.82
N ASN A 377 8.45 -19.20 18.59
CA ASN A 377 7.43 -18.33 19.18
C ASN A 377 7.13 -18.78 20.62
N ILE A 378 6.67 -17.89 21.49
CA ILE A 378 6.25 -18.23 22.86
C ILE A 378 4.74 -18.03 23.00
N ASP A 379 4.01 -19.12 23.20
CA ASP A 379 2.59 -19.12 23.60
C ASP A 379 2.52 -18.96 25.14
N ILE A 380 1.98 -17.83 25.58
CA ILE A 380 1.97 -17.42 26.98
C ILE A 380 0.78 -18.06 27.68
N ARG A 381 1.08 -18.95 28.63
CA ARG A 381 0.08 -19.64 29.45
C ARG A 381 -0.14 -18.89 30.77
N HIS A 382 -1.33 -18.31 30.91
CA HIS A 382 -1.81 -17.53 32.04
C HIS A 382 -3.18 -18.02 32.54
N ALA A 383 -3.60 -17.57 33.73
CA ALA A 383 -4.84 -18.04 34.36
C ALA A 383 -6.13 -17.77 33.54
N GLY A 384 -6.07 -16.87 32.56
CA GLY A 384 -7.22 -16.45 31.75
C GLY A 384 -7.33 -17.13 30.38
N ASN A 385 -6.43 -18.05 30.00
CA ASN A 385 -6.54 -18.73 28.70
C ASN A 385 -7.85 -19.54 28.63
N VAL A 386 -8.49 -19.55 27.46
CA VAL A 386 -9.74 -20.29 27.23
C VAL A 386 -9.52 -21.81 27.22
N THR A 387 -8.34 -22.26 26.81
CA THR A 387 -7.93 -23.66 26.79
C THR A 387 -6.78 -23.89 27.77
N GLY A 388 -6.95 -24.84 28.68
CA GLY A 388 -5.87 -25.24 29.59
C GLY A 388 -4.71 -25.91 28.85
N GLN A 389 -3.49 -25.71 29.36
CA GLN A 389 -2.29 -26.40 28.92
C GLN A 389 -2.06 -27.65 29.78
N ARG A 390 -1.67 -28.74 29.12
CA ARG A 390 -1.15 -29.94 29.78
C ARG A 390 0.36 -29.82 29.89
N TRP A 391 0.89 -30.10 31.06
CA TRP A 391 2.31 -29.95 31.39
C TRP A 391 3.02 -31.29 31.51
N HIS A 392 2.27 -32.40 31.62
CA HIS A 392 2.84 -33.73 31.75
C HIS A 392 2.35 -34.66 30.63
N LYS A 393 3.26 -35.52 30.13
CA LYS A 393 2.93 -36.50 29.06
C LYS A 393 1.73 -37.39 29.41
N SER A 394 1.57 -37.74 30.69
CA SER A 394 0.48 -38.57 31.18
C SER A 394 -0.91 -37.95 31.00
N GLU A 395 -1.00 -36.63 30.88
CA GLU A 395 -2.27 -35.92 30.67
C GLU A 395 -2.76 -36.02 29.22
N PHE A 396 -1.90 -36.45 28.29
CA PHE A 396 -2.24 -36.60 26.88
C PHE A 396 -2.78 -37.98 26.58
N ARG A 397 -3.98 -38.00 25.99
CA ARG A 397 -4.64 -39.24 25.54
C ARG A 397 -3.80 -40.05 24.55
N ASN A 398 -3.02 -39.37 23.70
CA ASN A 398 -2.14 -40.02 22.73
C ASN A 398 -0.75 -39.42 22.82
N GLN A 399 0.13 -40.09 23.56
CA GLN A 399 1.51 -39.66 23.77
C GLN A 399 2.37 -39.75 22.50
N LYS A 400 1.94 -40.51 21.48
CA LYS A 400 2.66 -40.61 20.19
C LYS A 400 2.68 -39.29 19.42
N LEU A 401 1.80 -38.35 19.78
CA LEU A 401 1.76 -37.01 19.18
C LEU A 401 2.72 -36.02 19.84
N LEU A 402 3.37 -36.40 20.94
CA LEU A 402 4.32 -35.55 21.69
C LEU A 402 5.73 -35.64 21.10
N VAL A 403 5.83 -35.44 19.79
CA VAL A 403 7.10 -35.47 19.06
C VAL A 403 7.96 -34.29 19.50
N ASN A 404 9.26 -34.53 19.72
CA ASN A 404 10.22 -33.52 20.17
C ASN A 404 9.83 -32.83 21.50
N TRP A 405 9.29 -33.60 22.46
CA TRP A 405 8.95 -33.10 23.79
C TRP A 405 10.20 -32.66 24.57
N ILE A 406 10.25 -31.38 24.96
CA ILE A 406 11.34 -30.77 25.73
C ILE A 406 10.74 -29.88 26.82
N GLU A 407 11.26 -29.95 28.03
CA GLU A 407 10.90 -29.09 29.15
C GLU A 407 12.14 -28.30 29.61
N THR A 408 11.94 -27.07 30.08
CA THR A 408 13.01 -26.25 30.68
C THR A 408 12.43 -25.26 31.68
N ASP A 409 13.18 -24.99 32.75
CA ASP A 409 12.89 -23.91 33.71
C ASP A 409 13.96 -22.80 33.65
N ASP A 410 14.91 -22.89 32.71
CA ASP A 410 16.05 -21.98 32.60
C ASP A 410 15.89 -21.01 31.43
N GLU A 411 16.09 -21.45 30.19
CA GLU A 411 16.10 -20.60 29.00
C GLU A 411 15.24 -21.15 27.85
N ILE A 412 14.59 -20.24 27.11
CA ILE A 412 14.00 -20.51 25.79
C ILE A 412 14.93 -19.91 24.72
N PRO A 413 15.36 -20.68 23.70
CA PRO A 413 16.27 -20.19 22.66
C PRO A 413 15.77 -18.89 22.01
N GLY A 414 16.65 -17.88 21.94
CA GLY A 414 16.34 -16.57 21.34
C GLY A 414 15.56 -15.61 22.24
N TRP A 415 15.14 -16.05 23.44
CA TRP A 415 14.37 -15.24 24.39
C TRP A 415 15.03 -15.10 25.76
N GLY A 416 16.07 -15.88 26.05
CA GLY A 416 16.79 -15.86 27.31
C GLY A 416 16.02 -16.54 28.43
N LYS A 417 16.29 -16.14 29.67
CA LYS A 417 15.79 -16.83 30.87
C LYS A 417 14.27 -16.73 31.01
N THR A 418 13.62 -17.85 31.28
CA THR A 418 12.15 -17.93 31.44
C THR A 418 11.67 -17.05 32.60
N LYS A 419 12.39 -17.01 33.71
CA LYS A 419 12.07 -16.17 34.88
C LYS A 419 12.11 -14.67 34.56
N ASP A 420 13.04 -14.25 33.72
CA ASP A 420 13.13 -12.85 33.29
C ASP A 420 11.97 -12.49 32.35
N LEU A 421 11.54 -13.43 31.49
CA LEU A 421 10.33 -13.27 30.68
C LEU A 421 9.08 -13.16 31.54
N VAL A 422 8.90 -14.06 32.52
CA VAL A 422 7.76 -14.02 33.45
C VAL A 422 7.70 -12.70 34.21
N LYS A 423 8.85 -12.19 34.67
CA LYS A 423 8.91 -10.89 35.37
C LYS A 423 8.43 -9.74 34.49
N LYS A 424 8.68 -9.77 33.17
CA LYS A 424 8.17 -8.77 32.22
C LYS A 424 6.65 -8.88 32.02
N LEU A 425 6.11 -10.10 32.13
CA LEU A 425 4.69 -10.41 31.94
C LEU A 425 3.82 -10.18 33.20
N SER A 426 4.43 -9.95 34.37
CA SER A 426 3.76 -9.93 35.68
C SER A 426 3.32 -8.56 36.17
#